data_AF-A0A087SWC3-F1
#
_entry.id   AF-A0A087SWC3-F1
#
_cell.length_a   1.000
_cell.length_b   1.000
_cell.length_c   1.000
_cell.angle_alpha   90.00
_cell.angle_beta   90.00
_cell.angle_gamma   90.00
#
_symmetry.space_group_name_H-M   'P 1'
#
loop_
_entity.id
_entity.type
_entity.pdbx_description
1 polymer ?
#
loop_
_entity_poly.entity_id
_entity_poly.type
_entity_poly.pdbx_seq_one_letter_code
_entity_poly.pdbx_strand_id
1 'polypeptide(L)'
;MVVLLAGDFRQALPVIQRGTPTDESKACLKSSSLCVKVEKFSLKTIMRVHLHNDVDSRNYAETLLKIGHGCLDADAEGSILLSEEFCKLVENDVEFIAKIYQHLQQNLNSDHWLCARAILASRDEIVNKINIDILKEVQGEVKEYLSMDAIMNTEQSTSYPTEFLNSLELSGVPSLKLQLKLNVPAMLMRNIDTPELYNETKLRIIQLGQNIIGANILTDKQLLNSSMVFFDCIGFVNNEAPTTGY
;
A
#
# COMPACT_ATOMS: atom_id res chain seq x y z
N MET A 1 21.09 27.85 13.37
CA MET A 1 20.12 26.77 13.10
C MET A 1 20.88 25.63 12.47
N VAL A 2 20.86 24.45 13.10
CA VAL A 2 21.44 23.24 12.52
C VAL A 2 20.30 22.47 11.87
N VAL A 3 20.46 22.07 10.61
CA VAL A 3 19.51 21.23 9.90
C VAL A 3 20.13 19.86 9.74
N LEU A 4 19.49 18.83 10.29
CA LEU A 4 19.89 17.44 10.11
C LEU A 4 19.01 16.81 9.03
N LEU A 5 19.64 16.29 7.98
CA LEU A 5 18.96 15.58 6.90
C LEU A 5 19.30 14.09 7.02
N ALA A 6 18.28 13.24 6.95
CA ALA A 6 18.43 11.79 6.95
C ALA A 6 17.59 11.19 5.83
N GLY A 7 18.14 10.22 5.10
CA GLY A 7 17.47 9.56 4.00
C GLY A 7 18.40 8.62 3.25
N ASP A 8 17.84 7.82 2.36
CA ASP A 8 18.59 6.93 1.48
C ASP A 8 18.36 7.34 0.02
N PHE A 9 19.42 7.83 -0.63
CA PHE A 9 19.35 8.28 -2.03
C PHE A 9 19.26 7.14 -3.05
N ARG A 10 19.19 5.89 -2.60
CA ARG A 10 18.88 4.72 -3.43
C ARG A 10 17.38 4.38 -3.41
N GLN A 11 16.57 5.15 -2.68
CA GLN A 11 15.10 5.05 -2.73
C GLN A 11 14.55 5.74 -3.99
N ALA A 12 13.24 5.59 -4.20
CA ALA A 12 12.55 6.19 -5.34
C ALA A 12 12.80 7.70 -5.44
N LEU A 13 12.94 8.19 -6.67
CA LEU A 13 13.09 9.61 -6.96
C LEU A 13 11.84 10.40 -6.55
N PRO A 14 11.94 11.71 -6.31
CA PRO A 14 10.76 12.55 -6.07
C PRO A 14 9.78 12.43 -7.24
N VAL A 15 8.51 12.17 -6.93
CA VAL A 15 7.45 12.09 -7.94
C VAL A 15 7.13 13.50 -8.44
N ILE A 16 7.37 13.76 -9.73
CA ILE A 16 7.00 15.01 -10.40
C ILE A 16 5.88 14.70 -11.40
N GLN A 17 4.65 15.13 -11.10
CA GLN A 17 3.52 14.91 -11.99
C GLN A 17 3.77 15.53 -13.37
N ARG A 18 3.66 14.70 -14.42
CA ARG A 18 3.95 15.09 -15.82
C ARG A 18 5.39 15.60 -16.03
N GLY A 19 6.30 15.25 -15.12
CA GLY A 19 7.72 15.59 -15.22
C GLY A 19 8.47 14.64 -16.15
N THR A 20 9.62 15.09 -16.62
CA THR A 20 10.59 14.25 -17.31
C THR A 20 11.57 13.63 -16.29
N PRO A 21 12.31 12.56 -16.66
CA PRO A 21 13.39 12.04 -15.81
C PRO A 21 14.43 13.10 -15.41
N THR A 22 14.60 14.13 -16.24
CA THR A 22 15.48 15.27 -15.92
C THR A 22 14.90 16.14 -14.80
N ASP A 23 13.59 16.33 -14.77
CA ASP A 23 12.91 17.12 -13.74
C ASP A 23 12.96 16.39 -12.39
N GLU A 24 12.75 15.08 -12.37
CA GLU A 24 12.91 14.24 -11.18
C GLU A 24 14.34 14.31 -10.62
N SER A 25 15.35 14.23 -11.50
CA SER A 25 16.75 14.39 -11.14
C SER A 25 17.05 15.77 -10.57
N LYS A 26 16.51 16.84 -11.16
CA LYS A 26 16.66 18.22 -10.65
C LYS A 26 15.96 18.45 -9.32
N ALA A 27 14.86 17.75 -9.06
CA ALA A 27 14.15 17.80 -7.78
C ALA A 27 14.91 17.11 -6.65
N CYS A 28 15.88 16.24 -6.96
CA CYS A 28 16.69 15.58 -5.94
C CYS A 28 17.53 16.59 -5.14
N LEU A 29 17.61 16.39 -3.82
CA LEU A 29 18.43 17.23 -2.94
C LEU A 29 19.90 17.29 -3.39
N LYS A 30 20.43 16.22 -3.97
CA LYS A 30 21.81 16.17 -4.52
C LYS A 30 22.05 17.18 -5.65
N SER A 31 21.00 17.60 -6.34
CA SER A 31 21.05 18.59 -7.42
C SER A 31 21.03 20.03 -6.89
N SER A 32 20.77 20.22 -5.59
CA SER A 32 20.81 21.54 -4.95
C SER A 32 22.25 22.06 -4.82
N SER A 33 22.44 23.34 -5.13
CA SER A 33 23.71 24.05 -4.89
C SER A 33 24.09 24.10 -3.40
N LEU A 34 23.13 23.91 -2.49
CA LEU A 34 23.39 23.83 -1.06
C LEU A 34 24.05 22.51 -0.65
N CYS A 35 23.93 21.45 -1.46
CA CYS A 35 24.46 20.14 -1.12
C CYS A 35 25.99 20.14 -0.95
N VAL A 36 26.71 21.12 -1.54
CA VAL A 36 28.15 21.31 -1.35
C VAL A 36 28.52 21.79 0.06
N LYS A 37 27.57 22.38 0.78
CA LYS A 37 27.73 22.87 2.16
C LYS A 37 27.29 21.84 3.20
N VAL A 38 26.74 20.71 2.77
CA VAL A 38 26.24 19.66 3.65
C VAL A 38 27.39 18.72 4.02
N GLU A 39 27.65 18.61 5.32
CA GLU A 39 28.53 17.57 5.85
C GLU A 39 27.83 16.20 5.77
N LYS A 40 28.54 15.19 5.27
CA LYS A 40 27.97 13.87 4.97
C LYS A 40 28.46 12.84 5.97
N PHE A 41 27.53 12.18 6.63
CA PHE A 41 27.77 11.01 7.45
C PHE A 41 27.09 9.79 6.82
N SER A 42 27.72 8.63 6.88
CA SER A 42 27.18 7.39 6.31
C SER A 42 27.01 6.33 7.37
N LEU A 43 25.80 5.79 7.49
CA LEU A 43 25.51 4.63 8.32
C LEU A 43 25.86 3.37 7.52
N LYS A 44 26.78 2.55 8.06
CA LYS A 44 27.26 1.33 7.40
C LYS A 44 26.64 0.05 7.96
N THR A 45 26.07 0.12 9.15
CA THR A 45 25.51 -1.04 9.85
C THR A 45 24.02 -1.18 9.56
N ILE A 46 23.61 -2.32 9.01
CA ILE A 46 22.21 -2.69 8.82
C ILE A 46 21.69 -3.28 10.13
N MET A 47 21.11 -2.43 10.99
CA MET A 47 20.67 -2.82 12.33
C MET A 47 19.70 -4.00 12.33
N ARG A 48 18.83 -4.12 11.31
CA ARG A 48 17.91 -5.26 11.16
C ARG A 48 18.64 -6.60 11.12
N VAL A 49 19.74 -6.68 10.39
CA VAL A 49 20.59 -7.88 10.29
C VAL A 49 21.42 -8.07 11.56
N HIS A 50 21.98 -6.97 12.09
CA HIS A 50 22.82 -7.03 13.29
C HIS A 50 22.09 -7.54 14.53
N LEU A 51 20.81 -7.16 14.70
CA LEU A 51 20.01 -7.55 15.86
C LEU A 51 19.51 -9.00 15.80
N HIS A 52 19.22 -9.53 14.63
CA HIS A 52 18.65 -10.88 14.47
C HIS A 52 19.72 -11.95 14.19
N ASN A 53 20.94 -11.55 13.80
CA ASN A 53 22.09 -12.39 13.48
C ASN A 53 21.80 -13.58 12.55
N ASP A 54 20.78 -13.43 11.70
CA ASP A 54 20.38 -14.44 10.73
C ASP A 54 21.25 -14.36 9.46
N VAL A 55 21.72 -15.53 9.01
CA VAL A 55 22.64 -15.63 7.85
C VAL A 55 21.91 -15.28 6.57
N ASP A 56 20.65 -15.72 6.42
CA ASP A 56 19.87 -15.48 5.21
C ASP A 56 19.55 -13.99 5.07
N SER A 57 19.14 -13.35 6.17
CA SER A 57 18.93 -11.89 6.24
C SER A 57 20.18 -11.10 5.88
N ARG A 58 21.37 -11.58 6.28
CA ARG A 58 22.65 -10.96 5.93
C ARG A 58 22.93 -11.07 4.43
N ASN A 59 22.82 -12.28 3.88
CA ASN A 59 23.04 -12.53 2.45
C ASN A 59 22.06 -11.71 1.59
N TYR A 60 20.79 -11.65 2.00
CA TYR A 60 19.77 -10.83 1.35
C TYR A 60 20.15 -9.34 1.36
N ALA A 61 20.56 -8.82 2.51
CA ALA A 61 20.94 -7.42 2.65
C ALA A 61 22.21 -7.06 1.86
N GLU A 62 23.19 -7.96 1.79
CA GLU A 62 24.40 -7.78 0.97
C GLU A 62 24.07 -7.73 -0.52
N THR A 63 23.18 -8.59 -1.00
CA THR A 63 22.72 -8.57 -2.39
C THR A 63 21.95 -7.28 -2.70
N LEU A 64 21.06 -6.84 -1.81
CA LEU A 64 20.39 -5.53 -1.96
C LEU A 64 21.38 -4.36 -2.03
N LEU A 65 22.47 -4.39 -1.25
CA LEU A 65 23.51 -3.37 -1.33
C LEU A 65 24.24 -3.40 -2.69
N LYS A 66 24.53 -4.59 -3.23
CA LYS A 66 25.15 -4.72 -4.56
C LYS A 66 24.24 -4.14 -5.65
N ILE A 67 22.94 -4.40 -5.58
CA ILE A 67 21.92 -3.82 -6.47
C ILE A 67 21.93 -2.29 -6.34
N GLY A 68 21.82 -1.77 -5.12
CA GLY A 68 21.76 -0.33 -4.86
C GLY A 68 23.03 0.45 -5.20
N HIS A 69 24.19 -0.22 -5.33
CA HIS A 69 25.44 0.37 -5.80
C HIS A 69 25.67 0.20 -7.30
N GLY A 70 24.80 -0.54 -8.01
CA GLY A 70 25.00 -0.86 -9.42
C GLY A 70 26.21 -1.77 -9.66
N CYS A 71 26.50 -2.68 -8.72
CA CYS A 71 27.63 -3.60 -8.82
C CYS A 71 27.29 -4.92 -9.52
N LEU A 72 26.03 -5.14 -9.90
CA LEU A 72 25.62 -6.32 -10.65
C LEU A 72 25.69 -6.02 -12.14
N ASP A 73 26.12 -7.02 -12.91
CA ASP A 73 26.12 -6.93 -14.36
C ASP A 73 24.69 -6.79 -14.87
N ALA A 74 24.49 -5.82 -15.75
CA ALA A 74 23.24 -5.59 -16.44
C ALA A 74 23.37 -6.01 -17.91
N ASP A 75 22.26 -6.45 -18.50
CA ASP A 75 22.18 -6.70 -19.94
C ASP A 75 22.17 -5.39 -20.75
N ALA A 76 22.02 -5.50 -22.07
CA ALA A 76 22.03 -4.35 -22.98
C ALA A 76 20.86 -3.38 -22.72
N GLU A 77 19.77 -3.89 -22.12
CA GLU A 77 18.56 -3.18 -21.75
C GLU A 77 18.66 -2.58 -20.34
N GLY A 78 19.74 -2.85 -19.59
CA GLY A 78 19.94 -2.36 -18.23
C GLY A 78 19.26 -3.21 -17.15
N SER A 79 18.81 -4.42 -17.47
CA SER A 79 18.20 -5.35 -16.53
C SER A 79 19.26 -6.19 -15.83
N ILE A 80 19.06 -6.41 -14.52
CA ILE A 80 19.92 -7.29 -13.73
C ILE A 80 19.32 -8.69 -13.63
N LEU A 81 20.17 -9.71 -13.68
CA LEU A 81 19.75 -11.08 -13.41
C LEU A 81 19.77 -11.35 -11.90
N LEU A 82 18.62 -11.68 -11.33
CA LEU A 82 18.50 -12.11 -9.93
C LEU A 82 18.56 -13.64 -9.85
N SER A 83 19.28 -14.18 -8.85
CA SER A 83 19.36 -15.63 -8.64
C SER A 83 18.06 -16.20 -8.06
N GLU A 84 17.79 -17.47 -8.32
CA GLU A 84 16.64 -18.19 -7.77
C GLU A 84 16.67 -18.30 -6.23
N GLU A 85 17.86 -18.19 -5.65
CA GLU A 85 18.05 -18.12 -4.19
C GLU A 85 17.57 -16.78 -3.62
N PHE A 86 17.65 -15.70 -4.40
CA PHE A 86 17.25 -14.36 -3.97
C PHE A 86 15.77 -14.08 -4.24
N CYS A 87 15.24 -14.56 -5.37
CA CYS A 87 13.83 -14.40 -5.72
C CYS A 87 13.25 -15.66 -6.34
N LYS A 88 11.99 -15.95 -6.00
CA LYS A 88 11.22 -17.02 -6.64
C LYS A 88 10.27 -16.40 -7.64
N LEU A 89 10.54 -16.63 -8.93
CA LEU A 89 9.64 -16.25 -10.00
C LEU A 89 8.38 -17.13 -9.97
N VAL A 90 7.28 -16.55 -10.43
CA VAL A 90 5.96 -17.18 -10.56
C VAL A 90 5.38 -16.74 -11.89
N GLU A 91 4.55 -17.57 -12.52
CA GLU A 91 4.12 -17.33 -13.89
C GLU A 91 2.92 -16.37 -13.99
N ASN A 92 2.11 -16.28 -12.93
CA ASN A 92 0.88 -15.51 -12.93
C ASN A 92 0.45 -15.03 -11.53
N ASP A 93 -0.46 -14.06 -11.52
CA ASP A 93 -0.97 -13.42 -10.30
C ASP A 93 -1.66 -14.42 -9.35
N VAL A 94 -2.32 -15.44 -9.88
CA VAL A 94 -3.07 -16.43 -9.07
C VAL A 94 -2.09 -17.28 -8.26
N GLU A 95 -1.03 -17.79 -8.90
CA GLU A 95 0.04 -18.51 -8.21
C GLU A 95 0.74 -17.62 -7.18
N PHE A 96 1.00 -16.35 -7.54
CA PHE A 96 1.62 -15.38 -6.65
C PHE A 96 0.80 -15.15 -5.38
N ILE A 97 -0.50 -14.89 -5.53
CA ILE A 97 -1.44 -14.69 -4.42
C ILE A 97 -1.49 -15.93 -3.54
N ALA A 98 -1.67 -17.12 -4.13
CA ALA A 98 -1.77 -18.38 -3.40
C ALA A 98 -0.49 -18.69 -2.59
N LYS A 99 0.68 -18.30 -3.11
CA LYS A 99 1.97 -18.50 -2.44
C LYS A 99 2.17 -17.57 -1.24
N ILE A 100 1.72 -16.32 -1.32
CA ILE A 100 1.82 -15.35 -0.23
C ILE A 100 0.74 -15.60 0.83
N TYR A 101 -0.50 -15.78 0.40
CA TYR A 101 -1.68 -15.90 1.26
C TYR A 101 -2.19 -17.34 1.38
N GLN A 102 -1.30 -18.27 1.71
CA GLN A 102 -1.64 -19.68 1.94
C GLN A 102 -2.65 -19.84 3.08
N HIS A 103 -3.68 -20.66 2.88
CA HIS A 103 -4.74 -20.88 3.88
C HIS A 103 -5.41 -19.55 4.30
N LEU A 104 -5.70 -18.68 3.33
CA LEU A 104 -6.26 -17.35 3.57
C LEU A 104 -7.45 -17.39 4.53
N GLN A 105 -8.47 -18.21 4.25
CA GLN A 105 -9.70 -18.29 5.06
C GLN A 105 -9.42 -18.60 6.53
N GLN A 106 -8.49 -19.51 6.80
CA GLN A 106 -8.16 -19.95 8.15
C GLN A 106 -7.42 -18.85 8.93
N ASN A 107 -6.71 -17.96 8.24
CA ASN A 107 -5.81 -16.99 8.85
C ASN A 107 -6.35 -15.56 8.89
N LEU A 108 -7.51 -15.25 8.28
CA LEU A 108 -8.10 -13.90 8.28
C LEU A 108 -8.31 -13.32 9.70
N ASN A 109 -8.49 -14.16 10.72
CA ASN A 109 -8.64 -13.71 12.10
C ASN A 109 -7.31 -13.44 12.83
N SER A 110 -6.17 -13.72 12.20
CA SER A 110 -4.84 -13.60 12.81
C SER A 110 -4.16 -12.30 12.41
N ASP A 111 -4.15 -11.34 13.34
CA ASP A 111 -3.51 -10.04 13.15
C ASP A 111 -2.02 -10.20 12.78
N HIS A 112 -1.30 -11.09 13.47
CA HIS A 112 0.11 -11.37 13.19
C HIS A 112 0.33 -11.93 11.77
N TRP A 113 -0.53 -12.86 11.33
CA TRP A 113 -0.40 -13.45 10.00
C TRP A 113 -0.64 -12.44 8.88
N LEU A 114 -1.61 -11.54 9.07
CA LEU A 114 -1.91 -10.45 8.15
C LEU A 114 -0.81 -9.37 8.14
N CYS A 115 -0.26 -9.00 9.30
CA CYS A 115 0.80 -8.00 9.40
C CYS A 115 2.08 -8.42 8.68
N ALA A 116 2.41 -9.71 8.75
CA ALA A 116 3.65 -10.28 8.21
C ALA A 116 3.69 -10.35 6.67
N ARG A 117 2.63 -9.95 5.97
CA ARG A 117 2.49 -10.10 4.52
C ARG A 117 2.08 -8.79 3.85
N ALA A 118 2.55 -8.61 2.63
CA ALA A 118 2.13 -7.55 1.73
C ALA A 118 2.43 -7.98 0.29
N ILE A 119 1.58 -7.57 -0.63
CA ILE A 119 1.87 -7.62 -2.07
C ILE A 119 2.10 -6.19 -2.52
N LEU A 120 3.20 -5.97 -3.22
CA LEU A 120 3.56 -4.68 -3.82
C LEU A 120 3.53 -4.83 -5.34
N ALA A 121 2.99 -3.83 -6.02
CA ALA A 121 3.01 -3.74 -7.47
C ALA A 121 3.42 -2.32 -7.89
N SER A 122 3.93 -2.19 -9.11
CA SER A 122 4.44 -0.92 -9.64
C SER A 122 3.34 0.05 -10.09
N ARG A 123 2.10 -0.43 -10.24
CA ARG A 123 0.95 0.34 -10.74
C ARG A 123 -0.31 0.07 -9.92
N ASP A 124 -1.07 1.13 -9.65
CA ASP A 124 -2.32 1.05 -8.88
C ASP A 124 -3.37 0.15 -9.55
N GLU A 125 -3.43 0.12 -10.89
CA GLU A 125 -4.31 -0.79 -11.64
C GLU A 125 -4.07 -2.27 -11.29
N ILE A 126 -2.79 -2.65 -11.14
CA ILE A 126 -2.40 -4.01 -10.77
C ILE A 126 -2.73 -4.28 -9.30
N VAL A 127 -2.47 -3.30 -8.42
CA VAL A 127 -2.86 -3.37 -7.00
C VAL A 127 -4.37 -3.59 -6.86
N ASN A 128 -5.18 -2.81 -7.60
CA ASN A 128 -6.63 -2.91 -7.58
C ASN A 128 -7.12 -4.28 -8.06
N LYS A 129 -6.55 -4.79 -9.16
CA LYS A 129 -6.86 -6.14 -9.66
C LYS A 129 -6.58 -7.21 -8.60
N ILE A 130 -5.38 -7.21 -8.02
CA ILE A 130 -4.97 -8.17 -6.99
C ILE A 130 -5.87 -8.08 -5.75
N ASN A 131 -6.18 -6.86 -5.29
CA ASN A 131 -7.05 -6.65 -4.14
C ASN A 131 -8.47 -7.18 -4.40
N ILE A 132 -9.02 -6.96 -5.59
CA ILE A 132 -10.33 -7.49 -6.00
C ILE A 132 -10.31 -9.01 -6.05
N ASP A 133 -9.26 -9.61 -6.62
CA ASP A 133 -9.16 -11.06 -6.75
C ASP A 133 -9.03 -11.73 -5.37
N ILE A 134 -8.22 -11.19 -4.46
CA ILE A 134 -8.15 -11.65 -3.06
C ILE A 134 -9.51 -11.49 -2.36
N LEU A 135 -10.20 -10.35 -2.53
CA LEU A 135 -11.49 -10.10 -1.89
C LEU A 135 -12.57 -11.08 -2.37
N LYS A 136 -12.54 -11.51 -3.64
CA LYS A 136 -13.44 -12.54 -4.18
C LYS A 136 -13.23 -13.90 -3.52
N GLU A 137 -11.98 -14.25 -3.21
CA GLU A 137 -11.67 -15.52 -2.53
C GLU A 137 -12.14 -15.54 -1.07
N VAL A 138 -12.09 -14.40 -0.37
CA VAL A 138 -12.55 -14.28 1.03
C VAL A 138 -14.03 -14.66 1.16
N GLN A 139 -14.38 -15.57 2.07
CA GLN A 139 -15.78 -15.90 2.34
C GLN A 139 -16.46 -14.78 3.16
N GLY A 140 -17.76 -14.60 2.94
CA GLY A 140 -18.57 -13.61 3.65
C GLY A 140 -19.24 -12.59 2.73
N GLU A 141 -20.17 -11.85 3.31
CA GLU A 141 -20.93 -10.83 2.60
C GLU A 141 -20.06 -9.60 2.29
N VAL A 142 -20.15 -9.12 1.05
CA VAL A 142 -19.55 -7.86 0.65
C VAL A 142 -20.45 -6.73 1.12
N LYS A 143 -19.89 -5.78 1.88
CA LYS A 143 -20.52 -4.48 2.11
C LYS A 143 -19.93 -3.46 1.15
N GLU A 144 -20.81 -2.73 0.46
CA GLU A 144 -20.43 -1.71 -0.50
C GLU A 144 -20.77 -0.32 0.03
N TYR A 145 -19.77 0.54 0.07
CA TYR A 145 -19.87 1.93 0.45
C TYR A 145 -19.70 2.77 -0.83
N LEU A 146 -20.71 3.57 -1.22
CA LEU A 146 -20.66 4.42 -2.43
C LEU A 146 -20.46 5.88 -2.09
N SER A 147 -19.45 6.54 -2.66
CA SER A 147 -19.18 7.96 -2.38
C SER A 147 -20.41 8.82 -2.67
N MET A 148 -20.66 9.86 -1.87
CA MET A 148 -21.76 10.82 -2.11
C MET A 148 -21.74 11.38 -3.54
N ASP A 149 -20.54 11.59 -4.09
CA ASP A 149 -20.36 12.06 -5.48
C ASP A 149 -20.84 11.01 -6.51
N ALA A 150 -20.76 9.71 -6.20
CA ALA A 150 -21.27 8.65 -7.08
C ALA A 150 -22.79 8.69 -7.21
N ILE A 151 -23.48 9.01 -6.12
CA ILE A 151 -24.94 8.98 -6.05
C ILE A 151 -25.53 10.21 -6.72
N MET A 152 -24.94 11.39 -6.51
CA MET A 152 -25.32 12.61 -7.22
C MET A 152 -25.16 12.47 -8.74
N ASN A 153 -24.11 11.77 -9.19
CA ASN A 153 -23.88 11.49 -10.61
C ASN A 153 -24.88 10.49 -11.21
N THR A 154 -25.45 9.59 -10.40
CA THR A 154 -26.44 8.60 -10.87
C THR A 154 -27.83 9.23 -11.00
N GLU A 155 -28.18 10.19 -10.12
CA GLU A 155 -29.44 10.93 -10.19
C GLU A 155 -29.42 12.03 -11.28
N GLN A 156 -28.24 12.50 -11.68
CA GLN A 156 -28.04 13.52 -12.74
C GLN A 156 -27.44 12.93 -14.03
N SER A 157 -27.76 11.67 -14.37
CA SER A 157 -27.07 10.86 -15.41
C SER A 157 -27.22 11.31 -16.89
N THR A 158 -27.23 12.62 -17.17
CA THR A 158 -27.17 13.17 -18.53
C THR A 158 -26.04 14.15 -18.78
N SER A 159 -25.23 14.55 -17.78
CA SER A 159 -24.31 15.70 -17.96
C SER A 159 -22.82 15.40 -18.14
N TYR A 160 -22.31 14.18 -17.88
CA TYR A 160 -20.86 13.95 -17.91
C TYR A 160 -20.42 12.78 -18.81
N PRO A 161 -19.42 12.99 -19.69
CA PRO A 161 -18.85 11.92 -20.51
C PRO A 161 -18.16 10.87 -19.62
N THR A 162 -18.31 9.59 -19.98
CA THR A 162 -17.62 8.45 -19.35
C THR A 162 -16.10 8.65 -19.25
N GLU A 163 -15.51 9.38 -20.20
CA GLU A 163 -14.08 9.71 -20.23
C GLU A 163 -13.65 10.60 -19.05
N PHE A 164 -14.53 11.48 -18.57
CA PHE A 164 -14.27 12.33 -17.40
C PHE A 164 -14.33 11.52 -16.10
N LEU A 165 -15.27 10.58 -16.00
CA LEU A 165 -15.41 9.69 -14.84
C LEU A 165 -14.21 8.74 -14.70
N ASN A 166 -13.75 8.18 -15.81
CA ASN A 166 -12.53 7.35 -15.85
C ASN A 166 -11.27 8.15 -15.46
N SER A 167 -11.25 9.47 -15.70
CA SER A 167 -10.14 10.33 -15.28
C SER A 167 -10.07 10.59 -13.77
N LEU A 168 -11.20 10.47 -13.07
CA LEU A 168 -11.26 10.60 -11.60
C LEU A 168 -10.71 9.34 -10.91
N GLU A 169 -10.96 8.16 -11.47
CA GLU A 169 -10.38 6.88 -11.02
C GLU A 169 -8.83 6.88 -11.10
N LEU A 170 -8.26 7.62 -12.06
CA LEU A 170 -6.81 7.72 -12.26
C LEU A 170 -6.08 8.68 -11.30
N SER A 171 -6.79 9.42 -10.44
CA SER A 171 -6.22 10.54 -9.66
C SER A 171 -5.83 10.22 -8.21
N GLY A 172 -5.85 8.94 -7.80
CA GLY A 172 -5.51 8.55 -6.42
C GLY A 172 -6.60 8.89 -5.40
N VAL A 173 -7.79 9.25 -5.86
CA VAL A 173 -9.01 9.34 -5.04
C VAL A 173 -9.56 7.91 -4.89
N PRO A 174 -9.93 7.45 -3.68
CA PRO A 174 -10.53 6.15 -3.52
C PRO A 174 -11.72 6.03 -4.45
N SER A 175 -11.81 4.88 -5.12
CA SER A 175 -12.89 4.54 -6.04
C SER A 175 -14.23 5.02 -5.52
N LEU A 176 -15.08 5.53 -6.42
CA LEU A 176 -16.49 5.90 -6.17
C LEU A 176 -17.27 4.84 -5.36
N LYS A 177 -16.72 3.62 -5.29
CA LYS A 177 -17.18 2.45 -4.58
C LYS A 177 -16.06 1.81 -3.76
N LEU A 178 -16.28 1.63 -2.47
CA LEU A 178 -15.42 0.87 -1.56
C LEU A 178 -16.12 -0.45 -1.18
N GLN A 179 -15.50 -1.58 -1.51
CA GLN A 179 -16.01 -2.92 -1.18
C GLN A 179 -15.19 -3.53 -0.04
N LEU A 180 -15.85 -3.98 1.02
CA LEU A 180 -15.19 -4.60 2.17
C LEU A 180 -15.91 -5.88 2.59
N LYS A 181 -15.16 -6.78 3.22
CA LYS A 181 -15.66 -7.97 3.94
C LYS A 181 -15.12 -7.96 5.36
N LEU A 182 -15.73 -8.74 6.26
CA LEU A 182 -15.17 -8.92 7.60
C LEU A 182 -13.79 -9.60 7.53
N ASN A 183 -12.92 -9.21 8.45
CA ASN A 183 -11.56 -9.71 8.66
C ASN A 183 -10.54 -9.41 7.55
N VAL A 184 -10.91 -8.68 6.51
CA VAL A 184 -9.94 -8.29 5.48
C VAL A 184 -9.01 -7.18 6.00
N PRO A 185 -7.74 -7.16 5.57
CA PRO A 185 -6.87 -6.04 5.83
C PRO A 185 -7.28 -4.83 4.99
N ALA A 186 -7.19 -3.65 5.57
CA ALA A 186 -7.37 -2.36 4.92
C ALA A 186 -6.23 -1.41 5.34
N MET A 187 -6.02 -0.35 4.58
CA MET A 187 -5.01 0.67 4.88
C MET A 187 -5.65 2.05 4.88
N LEU A 188 -5.27 2.87 5.85
CA LEU A 188 -5.75 4.23 5.94
C LEU A 188 -5.03 5.13 4.92
N MET A 189 -5.78 5.92 4.16
CA MET A 189 -5.23 6.79 3.09
C MET A 189 -5.08 8.27 3.50
N ARG A 190 -5.35 8.61 4.77
CA ARG A 190 -5.25 9.98 5.29
C ARG A 190 -4.97 9.99 6.78
N ASN A 191 -4.42 11.09 7.28
CA ASN A 191 -4.28 11.29 8.72
C ASN A 191 -5.64 11.57 9.34
N ILE A 192 -5.96 10.87 10.43
CA ILE A 192 -7.21 11.07 11.19
C ILE A 192 -6.88 11.58 12.59
N ASP A 193 -6.07 10.82 13.34
CA ASP A 193 -5.74 11.15 14.71
C ASP A 193 -4.32 10.69 15.04
N THR A 194 -3.37 11.62 14.96
CA THR A 194 -1.96 11.35 15.23
C THR A 194 -1.71 11.28 16.75
N PRO A 195 -0.90 10.32 17.24
CA PRO A 195 0.11 9.56 16.49
C PRO A 195 -0.31 8.16 16.03
N GLU A 196 -1.52 7.69 16.35
CA GLU A 196 -1.90 6.28 16.16
C GLU A 196 -2.60 6.00 14.82
N LEU A 197 -3.37 6.97 14.31
CA LEU A 197 -4.16 6.87 13.08
C LEU A 197 -3.69 7.87 12.03
N TYR A 198 -2.63 7.48 11.34
CA TYR A 198 -2.03 8.25 10.25
C TYR A 198 -2.10 7.47 8.93
N ASN A 199 -1.78 8.15 7.83
CA ASN A 199 -1.70 7.53 6.51
C ASN A 199 -0.84 6.25 6.57
N GLU A 200 -1.24 5.21 5.84
CA GLU A 200 -0.59 3.89 5.80
C GLU A 200 -0.81 3.01 7.04
N THR A 201 -1.60 3.46 8.02
CA THR A 201 -1.98 2.60 9.15
C THR A 201 -2.76 1.38 8.63
N LYS A 202 -2.23 0.18 8.89
CA LYS A 202 -2.87 -1.09 8.54
C LYS A 202 -3.95 -1.43 9.56
N LEU A 203 -5.07 -1.94 9.07
CA LEU A 203 -6.28 -2.22 9.84
C LEU A 203 -6.82 -3.60 9.46
N ARG A 204 -7.45 -4.32 10.39
CA ARG A 204 -8.32 -5.46 10.08
C ARG A 204 -9.76 -5.05 10.32
N ILE A 205 -10.62 -5.21 9.32
CA ILE A 205 -12.04 -4.93 9.44
C ILE A 205 -12.68 -5.95 10.38
N ILE A 206 -13.38 -5.49 11.42
CA ILE A 206 -14.06 -6.39 12.38
C ILE A 206 -15.58 -6.13 12.45
N GLN A 207 -16.05 -4.99 11.95
CA GLN A 207 -17.46 -4.66 11.91
C GLN A 207 -17.77 -3.78 10.69
N LEU A 208 -18.86 -4.11 10.02
CA LEU A 208 -19.38 -3.36 8.86
C LEU A 208 -20.83 -2.97 9.17
N GLY A 209 -21.03 -1.72 9.55
CA GLY A 209 -22.33 -1.11 9.78
C GLY A 209 -22.80 -0.28 8.59
N GLN A 210 -23.98 0.32 8.71
CA GLN A 210 -24.55 1.18 7.68
C GLN A 210 -23.62 2.35 7.34
N ASN A 211 -23.20 3.12 8.33
CA ASN A 211 -22.34 4.29 8.15
C ASN A 211 -21.08 4.22 9.03
N ILE A 212 -20.72 3.02 9.52
CA ILE A 212 -19.62 2.83 10.46
C ILE A 212 -18.81 1.62 10.02
N ILE A 213 -17.49 1.78 9.96
CA ILE A 213 -16.54 0.68 9.81
C ILE A 213 -15.76 0.54 11.12
N GLY A 214 -15.89 -0.61 11.78
CA GLY A 214 -15.07 -0.97 12.93
C GLY A 214 -13.84 -1.76 12.48
N ALA A 215 -12.66 -1.38 12.95
CA ALA A 215 -11.41 -2.05 12.62
C ALA A 215 -10.45 -2.14 13.81
N ASN A 216 -9.59 -3.16 13.80
CA ASN A 216 -8.47 -3.28 14.72
C ASN A 216 -7.19 -2.78 14.05
N ILE A 217 -6.38 -1.99 14.76
CA ILE A 217 -5.06 -1.59 14.27
C ILE A 217 -4.15 -2.83 14.22
N LEU A 218 -3.60 -3.08 13.03
CA LEU A 218 -2.64 -4.13 12.78
C LEU A 218 -1.24 -3.62 13.14
N THR A 219 -0.69 -4.07 14.27
CA THR A 219 0.67 -3.73 14.70
C THR A 219 1.55 -4.96 14.81
N ASP A 220 2.79 -4.84 14.35
CA ASP A 220 3.84 -5.86 14.47
C ASP A 220 4.40 -5.95 15.92
N LYS A 221 3.99 -5.03 16.79
CA LYS A 221 4.42 -5.00 18.19
C LYS A 221 3.55 -5.95 18.99
N GLN A 222 4.12 -7.05 19.46
CA GLN A 222 3.52 -8.07 20.36
C GLN A 222 2.89 -7.54 21.67
N LEU A 223 2.80 -6.23 21.90
CA LEU A 223 2.53 -5.60 23.19
C LEU A 223 1.51 -4.46 23.19
N LEU A 224 0.90 -4.11 22.06
CA LEU A 224 -0.24 -3.20 22.07
C LEU A 224 -1.52 -4.01 21.87
N ASN A 225 -2.40 -3.97 22.87
CA ASN A 225 -3.76 -4.46 22.73
C ASN A 225 -4.33 -3.91 21.42
N SER A 226 -4.87 -4.76 20.55
CA SER A 226 -5.49 -4.33 19.30
C SER A 226 -6.51 -3.24 19.60
N SER A 227 -6.16 -1.98 19.31
CA SER A 227 -7.05 -0.85 19.53
C SER A 227 -8.16 -0.92 18.51
N MET A 228 -9.39 -1.01 19.01
CA MET A 228 -10.59 -0.96 18.18
C MET A 228 -10.89 0.49 17.82
N VAL A 229 -11.06 0.76 16.54
CA VAL A 229 -11.34 2.09 16.01
C VAL A 229 -12.57 2.02 15.13
N PHE A 230 -13.43 3.03 15.23
CA PHE A 230 -14.62 3.18 14.40
C PHE A 230 -14.46 4.39 13.49
N PHE A 231 -14.76 4.19 12.22
CA PHE A 231 -14.72 5.23 11.20
C PHE A 231 -16.15 5.53 10.75
N ASP A 232 -16.56 6.79 10.90
CA ASP A 232 -17.80 7.27 10.31
C ASP A 232 -17.65 7.43 8.80
N CYS A 233 -18.48 6.72 8.04
CA CYS A 233 -18.55 6.75 6.59
C CYS A 233 -19.43 7.90 6.08
N ILE A 234 -19.29 9.12 6.63
CA ILE A 234 -20.17 10.26 6.31
C ILE A 234 -20.20 10.59 4.80
N GLY A 235 -19.20 10.13 4.03
CA GLY A 235 -19.15 10.27 2.58
C GLY A 235 -19.66 9.08 1.78
N PHE A 236 -20.17 7.99 2.39
CA PHE A 236 -20.64 6.81 1.65
C PHE A 236 -22.09 6.41 1.98
N VAL A 237 -22.94 6.17 0.97
CA VAL A 237 -24.33 5.68 1.15
C VAL A 237 -24.43 4.24 0.66
N ASN A 238 -25.22 3.41 1.34
CA ASN A 238 -25.45 2.02 0.94
C ASN A 238 -26.47 1.88 -0.17
N ASN A 239 -26.28 0.86 -1.00
CA ASN A 239 -27.17 0.51 -2.10
C ASN A 239 -28.27 -0.50 -1.69
N GLU A 240 -28.65 -0.54 -0.41
CA GLU A 240 -29.74 -1.42 0.03
C GLU A 240 -31.07 -0.83 -0.46
N ALA A 241 -31.73 -1.55 -1.37
CA ALA A 241 -33.05 -1.18 -1.86
C ALA A 241 -34.00 -0.95 -0.67
N PRO A 242 -34.82 0.10 -0.69
CA PRO A 242 -35.77 0.35 0.39
C PRO A 242 -36.68 -0.88 0.53
N THR A 243 -36.58 -1.53 1.68
CA THR A 243 -37.57 -2.51 2.10
C THR A 243 -38.88 -1.75 2.25
N THR A 244 -39.78 -1.92 1.28
CA THR A 244 -41.14 -1.41 1.36
C THR A 244 -41.84 -2.14 2.51
N GLY A 245 -41.86 -1.51 3.67
CA GLY A 245 -42.78 -1.83 4.75
C GLY A 245 -44.16 -1.31 4.37
N TYR A 246 -45.08 -2.27 4.19
CA TYR A 246 -46.55 -2.21 4.10
C TYR A 246 -47.23 -0.87 3.77
#